data_AF-A0A382RX53-F1
#
_entry.id   AF-A0A382RX53-F1
#
_cell.length_a   1.000
_cell.length_b   1.000
_cell.length_c   1.000
_cell.angle_alpha   90.00
_cell.angle_beta   90.00
_cell.angle_gamma   90.00
#
_symmetry.space_group_name_H-M   'P 1'
#
loop_
_entity.id
_entity.type
_entity.pdbx_description
1 polymer ?
#
loop_
_entity_poly.entity_id
_entity_poly.type
_entity_poly.pdbx_seq_one_letter_code
_entity_poly.pdbx_strand_id
1 'polypeptide(L)'
;MKNKIIATLVALGLVGSASALDINENLTINGFIDGSYKHVDNASLGGGGSTTDQELGLDEIELNFLFNVGGASGAIHIDDFDNAGGYPDDEGIDIEQAFIGYSMENGVSFQLGKYGFNLGFEREDPTGLYTFSRAYNSAA
;
A
#
# COMPACT_ATOMS: atom_id res chain seq x y z
N MET A 1 13.59 28.71 6.80
CA MET A 1 13.40 27.24 6.79
C MET A 1 11.92 26.84 6.92
N LYS A 2 11.09 27.59 7.65
CA LYS A 2 9.65 27.28 7.86
C LYS A 2 8.80 27.16 6.58
N ASN A 3 9.07 27.96 5.55
CA ASN A 3 8.28 27.93 4.30
C ASN A 3 8.70 26.82 3.32
N LYS A 4 9.85 26.16 3.57
CA LYS A 4 10.34 25.09 2.69
C LYS A 4 9.65 23.77 2.98
N ILE A 5 9.36 23.47 4.25
CA ILE A 5 8.62 22.27 4.65
C ILE A 5 7.20 22.29 4.10
N ILE A 6 6.49 23.42 4.23
CA ILE A 6 5.14 23.57 3.66
C ILE A 6 5.17 23.48 2.13
N ALA A 7 6.18 24.07 1.47
CA ALA A 7 6.32 23.96 0.02
C ALA A 7 6.62 22.51 -0.44
N THR A 8 7.42 21.76 0.31
CA THR A 8 7.67 20.33 0.06
C THR A 8 6.40 19.50 0.28
N LEU A 9 5.67 19.73 1.37
CA LEU A 9 4.43 19.03 1.68
C LEU A 9 3.31 19.33 0.66
N VAL A 10 3.25 20.56 0.14
CA VAL A 10 2.33 20.96 -0.93
C VAL A 10 2.78 20.36 -2.28
N ALA A 11 4.09 20.27 -2.55
CA ALA A 11 4.59 19.67 -3.78
C ALA A 11 4.37 18.15 -3.83
N LEU A 12 4.46 17.44 -2.71
CA LEU A 12 4.11 16.01 -2.60
C LEU A 12 2.58 15.81 -2.54
N GLY A 13 1.86 16.66 -1.79
CA GLY A 13 0.40 16.58 -1.64
C GLY A 13 -0.40 16.95 -2.89
N LEU A 14 0.17 17.73 -3.82
CA LEU A 14 -0.46 18.02 -5.12
C LEU A 14 -0.21 16.94 -6.19
N VAL A 15 0.63 15.94 -5.90
CA VAL A 15 0.86 14.76 -6.77
C VAL A 15 0.13 13.52 -6.20
N GLY A 16 -0.75 13.71 -5.20
CA GLY A 16 -1.55 12.67 -4.55
C GLY A 16 -2.60 11.97 -5.42
N SER A 17 -2.46 12.04 -6.74
CA SER A 17 -3.04 11.08 -7.66
C SER A 17 -1.91 10.66 -8.56
N ALA A 18 -1.36 9.48 -8.32
CA ALA A 18 -0.59 8.77 -9.33
C ALA A 18 -1.49 8.63 -10.56
N SER A 19 -1.43 9.60 -11.46
CA SER A 19 -2.08 9.52 -12.76
C SER A 19 -1.46 8.31 -13.42
N ALA A 20 -2.25 7.24 -13.58
CA ALA A 20 -1.86 6.08 -14.35
C ALA A 20 -1.19 6.54 -15.65
N LEU A 21 0.08 6.19 -15.83
CA LEU A 21 0.82 6.52 -17.02
C LEU A 21 0.55 5.42 -18.04
N ASP A 22 -0.33 5.73 -18.99
CA ASP A 22 -0.52 4.88 -20.16
C ASP A 22 0.72 5.02 -21.05
N ILE A 23 1.55 3.98 -21.04
CA ILE A 23 2.74 3.90 -21.90
C ILE A 23 2.30 3.67 -23.34
N ASN A 24 1.31 2.80 -23.51
CA ASN A 24 0.60 2.55 -24.76
C ASN A 24 -0.79 1.96 -24.46
N GLU A 25 -1.51 1.54 -25.51
CA GLU A 25 -2.86 0.95 -25.44
C GLU A 25 -2.94 -0.35 -24.63
N ASN A 26 -1.81 -0.98 -24.32
CA ASN A 26 -1.72 -2.30 -23.72
C ASN A 26 -0.91 -2.35 -22.42
N LEU A 27 -0.23 -1.26 -22.04
CA LEU A 27 0.61 -1.18 -20.86
C LEU A 27 0.34 0.13 -20.12
N THR A 28 -0.15 -0.02 -18.90
CA THR A 28 -0.35 1.06 -17.94
C THR A 28 0.56 0.83 -16.74
N ILE A 29 1.20 1.91 -16.27
CA ILE A 29 1.96 1.91 -15.03
C ILE A 29 1.26 2.81 -14.03
N ASN A 30 0.96 2.29 -12.85
CA ASN A 30 0.40 3.06 -11.73
C ASN A 30 1.03 2.61 -10.41
N GLY A 31 0.59 3.17 -9.30
CA GLY A 31 1.16 2.87 -7.98
C GLY A 31 0.76 3.93 -6.97
N PHE A 32 1.31 3.85 -5.76
CA PHE A 32 1.12 4.85 -4.73
C PHE A 32 2.33 4.95 -3.80
N ILE A 33 2.36 6.03 -3.02
CA ILE A 33 3.29 6.21 -1.91
C ILE A 33 2.41 6.54 -0.70
N ASP A 34 2.49 5.72 0.34
CA ASP A 34 1.76 5.90 1.59
C ASP A 34 2.70 6.30 2.73
N GLY A 35 2.21 7.12 3.63
CA GLY A 35 2.95 7.54 4.81
C GLY A 35 2.01 8.02 5.91
N SER A 36 2.31 7.59 7.14
CA SER A 36 1.47 7.86 8.29
C SER A 36 2.07 8.87 9.25
N TYR A 37 1.16 9.47 10.01
CA TYR A 37 1.48 10.13 11.27
C TYR A 37 0.75 9.41 12.40
N LYS A 38 1.51 8.98 13.40
CA LYS A 38 0.98 8.30 14.59
C LYS A 38 1.24 9.14 15.83
N HIS A 39 0.22 9.23 16.67
CA HIS A 39 0.28 9.86 17.99
C HIS A 39 -0.38 8.93 19.01
N VAL A 40 0.38 8.50 20.01
CA VAL A 40 -0.07 7.57 21.04
C VAL A 40 0.20 8.15 22.42
N ASP A 41 -0.86 8.31 23.22
CA ASP A 41 -0.74 8.65 24.63
C ASP A 41 -0.67 7.38 25.47
N ASN A 42 0.44 7.19 26.15
CA ASN A 42 0.67 6.07 27.06
C ASN A 42 0.34 6.51 28.50
N ALA A 43 -0.87 6.15 28.95
CA ALA A 43 -1.27 6.35 30.33
C ALA A 43 -0.67 5.26 31.22
N SER A 44 0.14 5.65 32.22
CA SER A 44 0.61 4.71 33.24
C SER A 44 -0.55 4.35 34.18
N LEU A 45 -0.91 3.06 34.25
CA LEU A 45 -1.96 2.56 35.16
C LEU A 45 -1.57 2.62 36.65
N GLY A 46 -0.38 3.11 37.00
CA GLY A 46 0.21 3.07 38.35
C GLY A 46 0.62 4.43 38.96
N GLY A 47 0.20 5.56 38.39
CA GLY A 47 0.52 6.89 38.93
C GLY A 47 1.88 7.46 38.52
N GLY A 48 2.56 6.84 37.56
CA GLY A 48 3.64 7.49 36.80
C GLY A 48 3.07 8.50 35.80
N GLY A 49 3.79 9.58 35.50
CA GLY A 49 3.34 10.56 34.49
C GLY A 49 3.08 9.90 33.13
N SER A 50 2.07 10.37 32.41
CA SER A 50 1.79 9.91 31.05
C SER A 50 2.91 10.33 30.10
N THR A 51 3.31 9.43 29.20
CA THR A 51 4.23 9.74 28.09
C THR A 51 3.44 9.76 26.78
N THR A 52 3.94 10.53 25.81
CA THR A 52 3.33 10.66 24.49
C THR A 52 4.37 10.31 23.45
N ASP A 53 4.03 9.39 22.56
CA ASP A 53 4.86 9.01 21.42
C ASP A 53 4.29 9.62 20.13
N GLN A 54 5.18 10.15 19.30
CA GLN A 54 4.85 10.74 18.00
C GLN A 54 5.80 10.21 16.93
N GLU A 55 5.25 9.78 15.81
CA GLU A 55 5.99 9.18 14.71
C GLU A 55 5.45 9.66 13.36
N LEU A 56 6.36 9.98 12.44
CA LEU A 56 6.08 10.24 11.04
C LEU A 56 6.86 9.20 10.24
N GLY A 57 6.16 8.42 9.40
CA GLY A 57 6.74 7.34 8.62
C GLY A 57 6.37 7.43 7.14
N LEU A 58 7.21 6.83 6.30
CA LEU A 58 6.77 6.29 5.02
C LEU A 58 6.38 4.85 5.31
N ASP A 59 5.18 4.46 4.89
CA ASP A 59 4.63 3.15 5.23
C ASP A 59 4.79 2.16 4.08
N GLU A 60 4.63 2.63 2.84
CA GLU A 60 4.68 1.77 1.65
C GLU A 60 4.95 2.59 0.38
N ILE A 61 5.66 1.97 -0.56
CA ILE A 61 5.75 2.43 -1.95
C ILE A 61 5.40 1.27 -2.86
N GLU A 62 4.36 1.43 -3.68
CA GLU A 62 3.91 0.43 -4.64
C GLU A 62 4.06 0.92 -6.09
N LEU A 63 4.52 0.03 -6.96
CA LEU A 63 4.57 0.22 -8.40
C LEU A 63 3.97 -0.99 -9.14
N ASN A 64 3.00 -0.70 -10.00
CA ASN A 64 2.21 -1.68 -10.71
C ASN A 64 2.39 -1.58 -12.22
N PHE A 65 2.54 -2.73 -12.85
CA PHE A 65 2.60 -2.89 -14.29
C PHE A 65 1.39 -3.69 -14.75
N LEU A 66 0.47 -3.04 -15.44
CA LEU A 66 -0.78 -3.64 -15.89
C LEU A 66 -0.74 -3.85 -17.41
N PHE A 67 -1.02 -5.08 -17.82
CA PHE A 67 -1.02 -5.49 -19.22
C PHE A 67 -2.44 -5.83 -19.67
N ASN A 68 -2.84 -5.35 -20.83
CA ASN A 68 -4.12 -5.70 -21.44
C ASN A 68 -4.02 -5.74 -22.97
N VAL A 69 -4.18 -6.92 -23.57
CA VAL A 69 -4.13 -7.14 -25.02
C VAL A 69 -5.30 -8.04 -25.42
N GLY A 70 -6.36 -7.42 -25.95
CA GLY A 70 -7.56 -8.13 -26.38
C GLY A 70 -8.25 -8.84 -25.21
N GLY A 71 -8.33 -10.16 -25.26
CA GLY A 71 -8.89 -10.96 -24.16
C GLY A 71 -7.90 -11.28 -23.03
N ALA A 72 -6.59 -11.05 -23.24
CA ALA A 72 -5.56 -11.36 -22.26
C ALA A 72 -5.24 -10.15 -21.36
N SER A 73 -5.08 -10.39 -20.07
CA SER A 73 -4.66 -9.38 -19.10
C SER A 73 -3.60 -9.93 -18.15
N GLY A 74 -2.94 -9.05 -17.42
CA GLY A 74 -2.04 -9.44 -16.33
C GLY A 74 -1.58 -8.24 -15.53
N ALA A 75 -1.05 -8.50 -14.35
CA ALA A 75 -0.45 -7.47 -13.53
C ALA A 75 0.75 -8.00 -12.74
N ILE A 76 1.73 -7.12 -12.54
CA ILE A 76 2.82 -7.30 -11.58
C ILE A 76 2.78 -6.09 -10.66
N HIS A 77 2.59 -6.34 -9.37
CA HIS A 77 2.58 -5.35 -8.31
C HIS A 77 3.84 -5.56 -7.48
N ILE A 78 4.54 -4.47 -7.23
CA ILE A 78 5.83 -4.44 -6.58
C ILE A 78 5.74 -3.46 -5.43
N ASP A 79 6.02 -3.91 -4.22
CA ASP A 79 5.98 -3.13 -3.00
C ASP A 79 7.31 -3.21 -2.25
N ASP A 80 7.60 -2.15 -1.50
CA ASP A 80 8.43 -2.26 -0.31
C ASP A 80 7.48 -2.27 0.90
N PHE A 81 7.44 -3.41 1.60
CA PHE A 81 6.70 -3.55 2.84
C PHE A 81 7.72 -3.66 3.99
N ASP A 82 7.92 -2.57 4.73
CA ASP A 82 8.75 -2.57 5.95
C ASP A 82 7.93 -3.13 7.13
N ASN A 83 8.10 -4.41 7.43
CA ASN A 83 7.45 -5.04 8.59
C ASN A 83 8.09 -4.61 9.94
N ALA A 84 9.09 -3.73 9.96
CA ALA A 84 9.92 -3.55 11.15
C ALA A 84 10.48 -2.13 11.38
N GLY A 85 9.66 -1.07 11.31
CA GLY A 85 9.90 0.18 12.06
C GLY A 85 11.33 0.73 12.00
N GLY A 86 11.95 0.68 10.82
CA GLY A 86 13.32 1.11 10.60
C GLY A 86 13.99 0.33 9.48
N TYR A 87 14.12 0.97 8.31
CA TYR A 87 14.97 0.64 7.16
C TYR A 87 15.97 -0.50 7.46
N PRO A 88 15.60 -1.77 7.25
CA PRO A 88 16.56 -2.86 7.36
C PRO A 88 17.52 -2.79 6.17
N ASP A 89 18.83 -2.83 6.41
CA ASP A 89 19.90 -2.72 5.38
C ASP A 89 19.94 -3.87 4.33
N ASP A 90 18.87 -4.66 4.13
CA ASP A 90 18.82 -5.83 3.24
C ASP A 90 17.46 -5.96 2.49
N GLU A 91 16.88 -4.83 2.06
CA GLU A 91 15.58 -4.71 1.39
C GLU A 91 15.60 -5.32 -0.02
N GLY A 92 15.03 -6.53 -0.15
CA GLY A 92 14.61 -7.07 -1.44
C GLY A 92 13.27 -6.47 -1.83
N ILE A 93 13.14 -6.08 -3.10
CA ILE A 93 11.85 -5.81 -3.75
C ILE A 93 10.92 -7.02 -3.54
N ASP A 94 9.74 -6.84 -2.93
CA ASP A 94 8.70 -7.89 -2.84
C ASP A 94 7.72 -7.79 -4.01
N ILE A 95 7.10 -8.93 -4.33
CA ILE A 95 6.10 -9.04 -5.39
C ILE A 95 4.76 -9.27 -4.72
N GLU A 96 4.00 -8.22 -4.43
CA GLU A 96 2.68 -8.33 -3.81
C GLU A 96 1.72 -9.19 -4.67
N GLN A 97 1.66 -8.90 -5.98
CA GLN A 97 0.81 -9.61 -6.93
C GLN A 97 1.57 -9.89 -8.24
N ALA A 98 1.32 -11.06 -8.82
CA ALA A 98 1.83 -11.45 -10.12
C ALA A 98 0.87 -12.47 -10.73
N PHE A 99 0.03 -12.00 -11.66
CA PHE A 99 -0.97 -12.85 -12.29
C PHE A 99 -1.15 -12.55 -13.77
N ILE A 100 -1.69 -13.54 -14.46
CA ILE A 100 -2.20 -13.42 -15.83
C ILE A 100 -3.67 -13.85 -15.84
N GLY A 101 -4.41 -13.31 -16.79
CA GLY A 101 -5.81 -13.62 -16.99
C GLY A 101 -6.20 -13.69 -18.45
N TYR A 102 -7.32 -14.37 -18.71
CA TYR A 102 -7.95 -14.39 -20.02
C TYR A 102 -9.46 -14.34 -19.86
N SER A 103 -10.10 -13.38 -20.53
CA SER A 103 -11.54 -13.20 -20.56
C SER A 103 -12.09 -13.56 -21.94
N MET A 104 -13.06 -14.47 -21.95
CA MET A 104 -13.79 -14.89 -23.13
C MET A 104 -14.98 -13.97 -23.38
N GLU A 105 -15.41 -13.84 -24.65
CA GLU A 105 -16.56 -13.00 -25.04
C GLU A 105 -17.88 -13.44 -24.39
N ASN A 106 -17.97 -14.68 -23.93
CA ASN A 106 -19.13 -15.23 -23.22
C ASN A 106 -19.18 -14.83 -21.73
N GLY A 107 -18.24 -14.01 -21.25
CA GLY A 107 -18.17 -13.53 -19.87
C GLY A 107 -17.47 -14.46 -18.89
N VAL A 108 -16.89 -15.58 -19.35
CA VAL A 108 -16.05 -16.45 -18.53
C VAL A 108 -14.62 -15.94 -18.51
N SER A 109 -14.04 -15.81 -17.32
CA SER A 109 -12.65 -15.37 -17.13
C SER A 109 -11.87 -16.36 -16.29
N PHE A 110 -10.60 -16.53 -16.65
CA PHE A 110 -9.62 -17.32 -15.90
C PHE A 110 -8.50 -16.40 -15.43
N GLN A 111 -8.03 -16.59 -14.21
CA GLN A 111 -6.88 -15.89 -13.63
C GLN A 111 -5.98 -16.90 -12.94
N LEU A 112 -4.67 -16.76 -13.13
CA LEU A 112 -3.65 -17.66 -12.62
C LEU A 112 -2.47 -16.83 -12.12
N GLY A 113 -2.02 -17.08 -10.88
CA GLY A 113 -0.86 -16.42 -10.30
C GLY A 113 -1.01 -16.15 -8.80
N LYS A 114 -0.15 -15.26 -8.29
CA LYS A 114 -0.27 -14.66 -6.95
C LYS A 114 -1.17 -13.44 -7.08
N TYR A 115 -2.31 -13.46 -6.42
CA TYR A 115 -3.24 -12.33 -6.37
C TYR A 115 -4.09 -12.45 -5.11
N GLY A 116 -4.64 -11.33 -4.67
CA GLY A 116 -5.57 -11.30 -3.54
C GLY A 116 -6.89 -12.01 -3.83
N PHE A 117 -7.38 -12.85 -2.92
CA PHE A 117 -8.66 -13.55 -3.10
C PHE A 117 -9.86 -12.59 -3.08
N ASN A 118 -10.80 -12.67 -4.03
CA ASN A 118 -11.98 -11.77 -4.07
C ASN A 118 -13.04 -12.02 -2.95
N LEU A 119 -12.62 -12.53 -1.80
CA LEU A 119 -13.45 -12.79 -0.62
C LEU A 119 -13.06 -11.82 0.50
N GLY A 120 -14.04 -11.04 0.96
CA GLY A 120 -13.89 -10.08 2.05
C GLY A 120 -13.97 -8.63 1.56
N PHE A 121 -14.98 -7.90 2.04
CA PHE A 121 -15.16 -6.47 1.74
C PHE A 121 -14.05 -5.58 2.33
N GLU A 122 -13.28 -6.13 3.27
CA GLU A 122 -12.21 -5.44 3.99
C GLU A 122 -10.83 -5.70 3.37
N ARG A 123 -10.73 -6.53 2.32
CA ARG A 123 -9.44 -7.04 1.79
C ARG A 123 -8.95 -6.34 0.53
N GLU A 124 -9.69 -5.36 0.02
CA GLU A 124 -9.20 -4.53 -1.08
C GLU A 124 -8.75 -3.22 -0.46
N ASP A 125 -7.43 -3.05 -0.37
CA ASP A 125 -6.80 -1.88 0.24
C ASP A 125 -7.20 -0.60 -0.49
N PRO A 126 -7.69 0.40 0.23
CA PRO A 126 -7.14 1.73 0.15
C PRO A 126 -6.11 1.88 1.26
N THR A 127 -4.84 2.02 0.85
CA THR A 127 -3.67 2.55 1.59
C THR A 127 -3.76 2.37 3.11
N GLY A 128 -3.26 1.25 3.61
CA GLY A 128 -2.88 1.13 5.02
C GLY A 128 -4.00 1.00 6.05
N LEU A 129 -5.25 0.70 5.65
CA LEU A 129 -6.29 0.26 6.60
C LEU A 129 -6.01 -1.18 7.04
N TYR A 130 -5.02 -1.31 7.93
CA TYR A 130 -4.80 -2.48 8.76
C TYR A 130 -6.13 -3.14 9.15
N THR A 131 -6.39 -4.31 8.58
CA THR A 131 -7.32 -5.29 9.17
C THR A 131 -6.67 -5.92 10.40
N PHE A 132 -6.16 -5.11 11.34
CA PHE A 132 -5.90 -5.56 12.69
C PHE A 132 -7.24 -5.78 13.38
N SER A 133 -7.76 -7.01 13.27
CA SER A 133 -8.82 -7.47 14.16
C SER A 133 -8.25 -7.52 15.58
N ARG A 134 -8.59 -6.51 16.39
CA ARG A 134 -8.31 -6.53 17.84
C ARG A 134 -9.13 -7.59 18.59
N ALA A 135 -9.96 -8.39 17.89
CA ALA A 135 -10.79 -9.42 18.50
C ALA A 135 -9.98 -10.53 19.20
N TYR A 136 -8.69 -10.66 18.89
CA TYR A 136 -7.82 -11.68 19.49
C TYR A 136 -6.54 -11.14 20.13
N ASN A 137 -6.42 -9.82 20.33
CA ASN A 137 -5.33 -9.31 21.15
C ASN A 137 -5.70 -9.54 22.63
N SER A 138 -5.49 -10.77 23.09
CA SER A 138 -5.52 -11.12 24.49
C SER A 138 -4.50 -10.27 25.22
N ALA A 139 -4.99 -9.40 26.10
CA ALA A 139 -4.19 -8.75 27.12
C ALA A 139 -3.22 -9.74 27.78
N ALA A 140 -1.96 -9.34 27.88
CA ALA A 140 -1.03 -9.81 28.89
C ALA A 140 -0.13 -8.64 29.28
#